data_AF-A0A0K9YNF7-F1
#
_entry.id   AF-A0A0K9YNF7-F1
#
_cell.length_a   1.000
_cell.length_b   1.000
_cell.length_c   1.000
_cell.angle_alpha   90.00
_cell.angle_beta   90.00
_cell.angle_gamma   90.00
#
_symmetry.space_group_name_H-M   'P 1'
#
loop_
_entity.id
_entity.type
_entity.pdbx_description
1 polymer ?
#
loop_
_entity_poly.entity_id
_entity_poly.type
_entity_poly.pdbx_seq_one_letter_code
_entity_poly.pdbx_strand_id
1 'polypeptide(L)'
;MDIQELKERIIIEEKIETILEELGMHSIRPHTDYFTCGMPSGDNKKSTVVYKNNLYVDAHTRSITDQYGVSDIISLVTYIRGTYFSESVKL
;
A
#
# COMPACT_ATOMS: atom_id res chain seq x y z
N MET A 1 8.97 -6.02 -16.66
CA MET A 1 8.21 -4.93 -16.05
C MET A 1 9.13 -4.26 -15.05
N ASP A 2 9.41 -2.99 -15.26
CA ASP A 2 10.15 -2.18 -14.30
C ASP A 2 9.25 -1.85 -13.09
N ILE A 3 9.83 -1.57 -11.92
CA ILE A 3 9.07 -1.18 -10.73
C ILE A 3 8.31 0.12 -10.97
N GLN A 4 8.91 1.04 -11.71
CA GLN A 4 8.29 2.32 -12.05
C GLN A 4 7.07 2.10 -12.97
N GLU A 5 7.21 1.22 -13.98
CA GLU A 5 6.12 0.83 -14.87
C GLU A 5 4.97 0.16 -14.09
N LEU A 6 5.27 -0.73 -13.13
CA LEU A 6 4.24 -1.33 -12.27
C LEU A 6 3.49 -0.26 -11.46
N LYS A 7 4.21 0.68 -10.84
CA LYS A 7 3.59 1.78 -10.07
C LYS A 7 2.70 2.65 -10.95
N GLU A 8 3.15 2.99 -12.15
CA GLU A 8 2.35 3.74 -13.12
C GLU A 8 1.08 3.00 -13.51
N ARG A 9 1.16 1.69 -13.74
CA ARG A 9 -0.03 0.85 -14.00
C ARG A 9 -1.00 0.82 -12.83
N ILE A 10 -0.51 0.71 -11.59
CA ILE A 10 -1.37 0.77 -10.40
C ILE A 10 -2.17 2.08 -10.36
N ILE A 11 -1.55 3.20 -10.72
CA ILE A 11 -2.20 4.52 -10.76
C ILE A 11 -3.20 4.60 -11.92
N ILE A 12 -2.76 4.30 -13.15
CA ILE A 12 -3.59 4.43 -14.37
C ILE A 12 -4.80 3.49 -14.35
N GLU A 13 -4.61 2.27 -13.84
CA GLU A 13 -5.67 1.27 -13.74
C GLU A 13 -6.45 1.34 -12.40
N GLU A 14 -6.20 2.37 -11.59
CA GLU A 14 -6.87 2.64 -10.31
C GLU A 14 -6.88 1.46 -9.32
N LYS A 15 -5.78 0.69 -9.26
CA LYS A 15 -5.71 -0.60 -8.53
C LYS A 15 -5.53 -0.49 -7.01
N ILE A 16 -5.42 0.71 -6.46
CA ILE A 16 -5.09 0.90 -5.03
C ILE A 16 -6.12 0.22 -4.14
N GLU A 17 -7.42 0.42 -4.38
CA GLU A 17 -8.48 -0.16 -3.56
C GLU A 17 -8.45 -1.69 -3.61
N THR A 18 -8.35 -2.28 -4.81
CA THR A 18 -8.22 -3.74 -4.98
C THR A 18 -7.02 -4.31 -4.23
N ILE A 19 -5.86 -3.65 -4.30
CA ILE A 19 -4.67 -4.09 -3.56
C ILE A 19 -4.93 -4.04 -2.05
N LEU A 20 -5.56 -2.97 -1.55
CA LEU A 20 -5.88 -2.85 -0.12
C LEU A 20 -6.87 -3.93 0.35
N GLU A 21 -7.88 -4.25 -0.47
CA GLU A 21 -8.83 -5.34 -0.21
C GLU A 21 -8.15 -6.71 -0.17
N GLU A 22 -7.28 -7.01 -1.13
CA GLU A 22 -6.51 -8.27 -1.20
C GLU A 22 -5.52 -8.43 -0.04
N LEU A 23 -4.99 -7.32 0.47
CA LEU A 23 -4.14 -7.33 1.67
C LEU A 23 -4.93 -7.51 2.97
N GLY A 24 -6.27 -7.51 2.90
CA GLY A 24 -7.14 -7.62 4.07
C GLY A 24 -7.18 -6.34 4.91
N MET A 25 -6.85 -5.19 4.32
CA MET A 25 -7.02 -3.89 4.99
C MET A 25 -8.49 -3.66 5.27
N HIS A 26 -8.82 -3.14 6.45
CA HIS A 26 -10.21 -2.91 6.84
C HIS A 26 -10.55 -1.42 6.82
N SER A 27 -11.84 -1.09 6.85
CA SER A 27 -12.32 0.30 6.92
C SER A 27 -11.77 1.21 5.81
N ILE A 28 -11.57 0.66 4.60
CA ILE A 28 -11.11 1.38 3.42
C ILE A 28 -12.10 2.49 3.10
N ARG A 29 -11.60 3.72 2.96
CA ARG A 29 -12.38 4.89 2.58
C ARG A 29 -11.63 5.69 1.52
N PRO A 30 -12.21 5.86 0.32
CA PRO A 30 -11.65 6.76 -0.68
C PRO A 30 -11.88 8.22 -0.28
N HIS A 31 -10.86 9.05 -0.55
CA HIS A 31 -10.94 10.50 -0.61
C HIS A 31 -10.54 10.96 -2.02
N THR A 32 -10.51 12.26 -2.27
CA THR A 32 -10.10 12.79 -3.59
C THR A 32 -8.70 12.30 -3.96
N ASP A 33 -7.71 12.55 -3.11
CA ASP A 33 -6.28 12.34 -3.44
C ASP A 33 -5.63 11.14 -2.74
N TYR A 34 -6.35 10.47 -1.84
CA TYR A 34 -5.80 9.38 -1.02
C TYR A 34 -6.89 8.41 -0.55
N PHE A 35 -6.47 7.30 0.05
CA PHE A 35 -7.30 6.38 0.82
C PHE A 35 -6.89 6.42 2.29
N THR A 36 -7.86 6.25 3.19
CA THR A 36 -7.60 5.90 4.59
C THR A 36 -8.06 4.49 4.86
N CYS A 37 -7.28 3.71 5.60
CA CYS A 37 -7.64 2.35 5.99
C CYS A 37 -6.98 1.92 7.31
N GLY A 38 -7.48 0.82 7.87
CA GLY A 38 -6.92 0.09 8.98
C GLY A 38 -6.06 -1.09 8.51
N MET A 39 -4.94 -1.33 9.17
CA MET A 39 -4.11 -2.52 8.98
C MET A 39 -4.93 -3.79 9.18
N PRO A 40 -4.58 -4.94 8.58
CA PRO A 40 -5.37 -6.18 8.74
C PRO A 40 -5.44 -6.61 10.20
N SER A 41 -4.39 -6.31 10.97
CA SER A 41 -4.34 -6.42 12.42
C SER A 41 -4.61 -5.07 13.10
N GLY A 42 -5.42 -5.07 14.15
CA GLY A 42 -5.73 -3.89 14.96
C GLY A 42 -7.15 -3.38 14.74
N ASP A 43 -7.48 -2.26 15.38
CA ASP A 43 -8.83 -1.68 15.37
C ASP A 43 -8.85 -0.21 14.91
N ASN A 44 -7.67 0.43 14.77
CA ASN A 44 -7.57 1.80 14.28
C ASN A 44 -7.91 1.90 12.79
N LYS A 45 -9.13 2.35 12.52
CA LYS A 45 -9.74 2.51 11.19
C LYS A 45 -8.99 3.47 10.25
N LYS A 46 -8.08 4.29 10.77
CA LYS A 46 -7.30 5.29 10.00
C LYS A 46 -5.80 5.16 10.30
N SER A 47 -5.34 3.93 10.56
CA SER A 47 -3.93 3.67 10.85
C SER A 47 -2.98 3.88 9.67
N THR A 48 -3.52 3.91 8.44
CA THR A 48 -2.75 3.96 7.19
C THR A 48 -3.40 4.92 6.19
N VAL A 49 -2.58 5.76 5.56
CA VAL A 49 -2.95 6.64 4.45
C VAL A 49 -2.18 6.21 3.20
N VAL A 50 -2.86 6.08 2.06
CA VAL A 50 -2.24 5.75 0.76
C VAL A 50 -2.57 6.82 -0.26
N TYR A 51 -1.56 7.51 -0.78
CA TYR A 51 -1.73 8.62 -1.72
C TYR A 51 -1.84 8.12 -3.17
N LYS A 52 -2.85 8.61 -3.90
CA LYS A 52 -3.16 8.11 -5.25
C LYS A 52 -2.15 8.51 -6.32
N ASN A 53 -1.51 9.67 -6.15
CA ASN A 53 -0.64 10.26 -7.16
C ASN A 53 0.75 9.62 -7.23
N ASN A 54 1.27 9.13 -6.11
CA ASN A 54 2.65 8.63 -6.00
C ASN A 54 2.77 7.31 -5.25
N LEU A 55 1.64 6.74 -4.80
CA LEU A 55 1.56 5.49 -4.03
C LEU A 55 2.33 5.53 -2.71
N TYR A 56 2.67 6.71 -2.21
CA TYR A 56 3.26 6.89 -0.88
C TYR A 56 2.30 6.35 0.18
N VAL A 57 2.86 5.65 1.17
CA VAL A 57 2.10 5.09 2.28
C VAL A 57 2.61 5.68 3.59
N ASP A 58 1.70 6.29 4.34
CA ASP A 58 1.93 6.72 5.72
C ASP A 58 1.21 5.76 6.67
N ALA A 59 1.98 4.83 7.25
CA ALA A 59 1.50 3.88 8.25
C ALA A 59 1.83 4.37 9.66
N HIS A 60 0.88 5.04 10.32
CA HIS A 60 1.10 5.68 11.62
C HIS A 60 1.37 4.72 12.78
N THR A 61 1.04 3.43 12.61
CA THR A 61 1.09 2.43 13.68
C THR A 61 2.16 1.36 13.49
N ARG A 62 2.83 1.33 12.33
CA ARG A 62 3.82 0.30 11.94
C ARG A 62 4.93 0.94 11.11
N SER A 63 6.16 0.45 11.25
CA SER A 63 7.25 0.81 10.37
C SER A 63 7.29 -0.17 9.20
N ILE A 64 6.88 0.29 8.02
CA ILE A 64 6.82 -0.51 6.79
C ILE A 64 7.95 -0.17 5.80
N THR A 65 8.82 0.77 6.18
CA THR A 65 9.88 1.31 5.32
C THR A 65 10.83 0.21 4.87
N ASP A 66 11.18 0.20 3.58
CA ASP A 66 12.14 -0.76 3.05
C ASP A 66 13.59 -0.40 3.45
N GLN A 67 14.55 -1.23 3.03
CA GLN A 67 15.98 -1.05 3.32
C GLN A 67 16.59 0.25 2.75
N TYR A 68 15.90 0.92 1.83
CA TYR A 68 16.34 2.16 1.19
C TYR A 68 15.62 3.41 1.73
N GLY A 69 14.75 3.25 2.73
CA GLY A 69 13.99 4.36 3.30
C GLY A 69 12.66 4.64 2.57
N VAL A 70 12.21 3.76 1.66
CA VAL A 70 11.00 3.96 0.87
C VAL A 70 9.78 3.37 1.56
N SER A 71 8.70 4.17 1.63
CA SER A 71 7.40 3.76 2.16
C SER A 71 6.33 3.97 1.10
N ASP A 72 6.03 2.92 0.35
CA ASP A 72 5.00 2.92 -0.70
C ASP A 72 4.12 1.68 -0.65
N ILE A 73 3.20 1.56 -1.61
CA ILE A 73 2.27 0.43 -1.67
C ILE A 73 2.98 -0.93 -1.81
N ILE A 74 4.17 -0.98 -2.41
CA ILE A 74 4.98 -2.21 -2.53
C ILE A 74 5.64 -2.54 -1.19
N SER A 75 6.15 -1.53 -0.47
CA SER A 75 6.63 -1.69 0.91
C SER A 75 5.51 -2.20 1.83
N LEU A 76 4.28 -1.69 1.67
CA LEU A 76 3.10 -2.15 2.41
C LEU A 76 2.78 -3.63 2.12
N VAL A 77 2.76 -4.03 0.84
CA VAL A 77 2.53 -5.43 0.43
C VAL A 77 3.56 -6.36 1.06
N THR A 78 4.83 -5.97 0.96
CA THR A 78 5.98 -6.72 1.49
C THR A 78 5.86 -6.88 3.02
N TYR A 79 5.51 -5.80 3.72
CA TYR A 79 5.30 -5.81 5.17
C TYR A 79 4.15 -6.74 5.58
N ILE A 80 2.99 -6.64 4.91
CA ILE A 80 1.79 -7.42 5.28
C ILE A 80 1.95 -8.90 4.96
N ARG A 81 2.49 -9.24 3.79
CA ARG A 81 2.63 -10.63 3.35
C ARG A 81 3.86 -11.31 3.97
N GLY A 82 4.79 -10.57 4.57
CA GLY A 82 6.04 -11.11 5.08
C GLY A 82 6.93 -11.70 3.97
N THR A 83 6.76 -11.22 2.73
CA THR A 83 7.47 -11.69 1.54
C THR A 83 8.67 -10.81 1.24
N TYR A 84 9.52 -11.24 0.31
CA TYR A 84 10.54 -10.37 -0.25
C TYR A 84 9.95 -9.47 -1.35
N PHE A 85 10.55 -8.30 -1.57
CA PHE A 85 10.15 -7.36 -2.62
C PHE A 85 10.00 -8.02 -4.00
N SER A 86 10.91 -8.93 -4.37
CA SER A 86 10.89 -9.66 -5.65
C SER A 86 9.65 -10.55 -5.83
N GLU A 87 9.02 -10.99 -4.74
CA GLU A 87 7.79 -11.76 -4.74
C GLU A 87 6.56 -10.83 -4.77
N SER A 88 6.65 -9.70 -4.06
CA SER A 88 5.60 -8.67 -4.02
C SER A 88 5.34 -8.01 -5.38
N VAL A 89 6.33 -7.95 -6.27
CA VAL A 89 6.21 -7.33 -7.61
C VAL A 89 5.44 -8.22 -8.61
N LYS A 90 5.13 -9.48 -8.25
CA LYS A 90 4.31 -10.39 -9.08
C LYS A 90 2.79 -10.20 -8.92
N LEU A 91 2.37 -9.13 -8.22
CA LEU A 91 0.97 -8.71 -8.11
C LEU A 91 0.26 -8.76 -9.47
#